data_AF-A0A6A6EAJ3-F1
#
_entry.id   AF-A0A6A6EAJ3-F1
#
_cell.length_a   1.000
_cell.length_b   1.000
_cell.length_c   1.000
_cell.angle_alpha   90.00
_cell.angle_beta   90.00
_cell.angle_gamma   90.00
#
_symmetry.space_group_name_H-M   'P 1'
#
loop_
_entity.id
_entity.type
_entity.pdbx_description
1 polymer ?
#
loop_
_entity_poly.entity_id
_entity_poly.type
_entity_poly.pdbx_seq_one_letter_code
_entity_poly.pdbx_strand_id
1 'polypeptide(L)'
;MPLQTSNCKHLNALQSFTKLLQATYPDYVRLSIHESTGAVKLSVPLIIQGSGEFPRRTPWHSTIALSLSGTYSTTHAMEVRDTHNLILRDDGSLRPFYYREKSELWDWADDIVVFEPRYSNRLVVRPKEGVDGREIVLSEEQIEKIRKLRAIHTAGPVEVVGFANTTAAEAAKY
;
A
#
# COMPACT_ATOMS: atom_id res chain seq x y z
N MET A 1 -25.06 32.87 17.50
CA MET A 1 -24.21 31.67 17.35
C MET A 1 -24.99 30.60 16.60
N PRO A 2 -24.56 30.14 15.42
CA PRO A 2 -24.98 28.83 14.94
C PRO A 2 -23.79 27.98 14.46
N LEU A 3 -23.57 26.85 15.12
CA LEU A 3 -22.71 25.75 14.68
C LEU A 3 -23.47 24.45 14.95
N GLN A 4 -24.31 23.99 14.02
CA GLN A 4 -24.82 22.60 13.91
C GLN A 4 -25.90 22.46 12.83
N THR A 5 -25.53 22.43 11.55
CA THR A 5 -26.45 22.01 10.46
C THR A 5 -25.80 21.12 9.40
N SER A 6 -24.46 21.09 9.31
CA SER A 6 -23.75 20.38 8.24
C SER A 6 -23.69 18.84 8.42
N ASN A 7 -23.71 18.34 9.66
CA ASN A 7 -23.61 16.90 9.94
C ASN A 7 -24.91 16.12 9.62
N CYS A 8 -26.10 16.71 9.84
CA CYS A 8 -27.37 16.02 9.59
C CYS A 8 -27.65 15.75 8.11
N LYS A 9 -27.14 16.59 7.19
CA LYS A 9 -27.39 16.43 5.75
C LYS A 9 -26.73 15.17 5.17
N HIS A 10 -25.49 14.87 5.57
CA HIS A 10 -24.76 13.68 5.14
C HIS A 10 -25.41 12.39 5.66
N LEU A 11 -25.85 12.39 6.92
CA LEU A 11 -26.56 11.26 7.53
C LEU A 11 -27.86 10.93 6.78
N ASN A 12 -28.66 11.94 6.43
CA ASN A 12 -29.92 11.75 5.70
C ASN A 12 -29.71 11.19 4.29
N ALA A 13 -28.64 11.62 3.60
CA ALA A 13 -28.29 11.11 2.28
C ALA A 13 -27.87 9.63 2.35
N LEU A 14 -27.00 9.26 3.30
CA LEU A 14 -26.54 7.87 3.50
C LEU A 14 -27.69 6.92 3.84
N GLN A 15 -28.64 7.37 4.67
CA GLN A 15 -29.83 6.60 5.02
C GLN A 15 -30.75 6.40 3.81
N SER A 16 -30.97 7.45 3.02
CA SER A 16 -31.80 7.37 1.81
C SER A 16 -31.19 6.42 0.78
N PHE A 17 -29.88 6.52 0.57
CA PHE A 17 -29.13 5.62 -0.30
C PHE A 17 -29.21 4.16 0.18
N THR A 18 -29.13 3.93 1.49
CA THR A 18 -29.29 2.60 2.08
C THR A 18 -30.66 2.00 1.76
N LYS A 19 -31.73 2.77 1.96
CA LYS A 19 -33.10 2.28 1.70
C LYS A 19 -33.31 1.94 0.22
N LEU A 20 -32.77 2.77 -0.67
CA LEU A 20 -32.81 2.51 -2.11
C LEU A 20 -32.10 1.18 -2.45
N LEU A 21 -30.88 0.97 -1.94
CA LEU A 21 -30.15 -0.28 -2.18
C LEU A 21 -30.91 -1.51 -1.66
N GLN A 22 -31.53 -1.42 -0.48
CA GLN A 22 -32.32 -2.52 0.07
C GLN A 22 -33.58 -2.83 -0.74
N ALA A 23 -34.22 -1.81 -1.31
CA ALA A 23 -35.38 -1.99 -2.18
C ALA A 23 -35.00 -2.57 -3.55
N THR A 24 -33.87 -2.14 -4.12
CA THR A 24 -33.43 -2.57 -5.46
C THR A 24 -32.72 -3.92 -5.44
N TYR A 25 -31.96 -4.22 -4.38
CA TYR A 25 -31.09 -5.39 -4.27
C TYR A 25 -31.31 -6.13 -2.94
N PRO A 26 -32.52 -6.66 -2.69
CA PRO A 26 -32.86 -7.27 -1.40
C PRO A 26 -32.02 -8.51 -1.07
N ASP A 27 -31.58 -9.26 -2.08
CA ASP A 27 -30.86 -10.53 -1.92
C ASP A 27 -29.33 -10.38 -1.94
N TYR A 28 -28.81 -9.14 -1.99
CA TYR A 28 -27.38 -8.88 -2.07
C TYR A 28 -26.76 -8.73 -0.67
N VAL A 29 -25.55 -9.26 -0.51
CA VAL A 29 -24.77 -9.08 0.72
C VAL A 29 -24.34 -7.61 0.84
N ARG A 30 -24.77 -6.97 1.92
CA ARG A 30 -24.40 -5.58 2.20
C ARG A 30 -23.00 -5.48 2.79
N LEU A 31 -22.07 -4.90 2.03
CA LEU A 31 -20.72 -4.62 2.50
C LEU A 31 -20.63 -3.22 3.13
N SER A 32 -19.68 -3.06 4.05
CA SER A 32 -19.40 -1.80 4.76
C SER A 32 -17.90 -1.63 4.90
N ILE A 33 -17.40 -0.45 4.52
CA ILE A 33 -16.00 -0.06 4.73
C ILE A 33 -15.74 0.52 6.14
N HIS A 34 -16.77 0.52 6.97
CA HIS A 34 -16.70 0.88 8.39
C HIS A 34 -16.97 -0.36 9.23
N GLU A 35 -16.39 -0.37 10.42
CA GLU A 35 -16.68 -1.36 11.44
C GLU A 35 -18.19 -1.43 11.74
N SER A 36 -18.66 -2.63 12.05
CA SER A 36 -20.07 -2.98 12.15
C SER A 36 -20.24 -4.03 13.23
N THR A 37 -21.39 -4.00 13.92
CA THR A 37 -21.81 -5.07 14.84
C THR A 37 -22.25 -6.35 14.12
N GLY A 38 -22.16 -6.41 12.78
CA GLY A 38 -22.40 -7.60 11.97
C GLY A 38 -23.88 -7.92 11.69
N ALA A 39 -24.83 -7.20 12.30
CA ALA A 39 -26.25 -7.56 12.23
C ALA A 39 -26.90 -7.40 10.83
N VAL A 40 -26.46 -6.44 10.02
CA VAL A 40 -27.09 -6.12 8.71
C VAL A 40 -26.08 -5.76 7.61
N LYS A 41 -24.79 -5.75 7.92
CA LYS A 41 -23.72 -5.39 6.98
C LYS A 41 -22.41 -6.05 7.41
N LEU A 42 -21.69 -6.61 6.45
CA LEU A 42 -20.36 -7.21 6.64
C LEU A 42 -19.30 -6.13 6.48
N SER A 43 -18.42 -6.00 7.47
CA SER A 43 -17.30 -5.06 7.41
C SER A 43 -16.17 -5.63 6.56
N VAL A 44 -15.74 -4.89 5.54
CA VAL A 44 -14.65 -5.26 4.64
C VAL A 44 -13.60 -4.14 4.65
N PRO A 45 -12.41 -4.38 5.21
CA PRO A 45 -11.32 -3.41 5.13
C PRO A 45 -10.80 -3.36 3.70
N LEU A 46 -10.66 -2.15 3.14
CA LEU A 46 -10.10 -1.97 1.79
C LEU A 46 -8.57 -2.11 1.77
N ILE A 47 -7.91 -1.82 2.89
CA ILE A 47 -6.47 -1.94 3.07
C ILE A 47 -6.24 -2.67 4.39
N ILE A 48 -5.56 -3.81 4.34
CA ILE A 48 -5.21 -4.57 5.54
C ILE A 48 -4.11 -3.82 6.29
N GLN A 49 -4.40 -3.40 7.53
CA GLN A 49 -3.43 -2.70 8.38
C GLN A 49 -2.43 -3.69 8.98
N GLY A 50 -1.19 -3.25 9.16
CA GLY A 50 -0.18 -4.02 9.90
C GLY A 50 -0.57 -4.34 11.35
N SER A 51 -1.39 -3.49 11.99
CA SER A 51 -1.88 -3.73 13.36
C SER A 51 -2.91 -4.85 13.47
N GLY A 52 -3.46 -5.33 12.36
CA GLY A 52 -4.61 -6.25 12.34
C GLY A 52 -5.94 -5.58 12.70
N GLU A 53 -5.95 -4.29 13.07
CA GLU A 53 -7.16 -3.54 13.36
C GLU A 53 -7.93 -3.16 12.09
N PHE A 54 -9.24 -2.98 12.23
CA PHE A 54 -10.06 -2.46 11.14
C PHE A 54 -9.66 -0.99 10.83
N PRO A 55 -9.41 -0.62 9.56
CA PRO A 55 -8.97 0.72 9.21
C PRO A 55 -9.98 1.78 9.67
N ARG A 56 -9.49 2.75 10.44
CA ARG A 56 -10.31 3.90 10.89
C ARG A 56 -10.52 4.94 9.78
N ARG A 57 -9.65 4.94 8.77
CA ARG A 57 -9.69 5.88 7.65
C ARG A 57 -9.90 5.12 6.35
N THR A 58 -10.71 5.70 5.48
CA THR A 58 -10.90 5.19 4.13
C THR A 58 -9.80 5.73 3.21
N PRO A 59 -9.44 5.02 2.12
CA PRO A 59 -8.34 5.41 1.25
C PRO A 59 -8.41 6.85 0.74
N TRP A 60 -9.62 7.34 0.41
CA TRP A 60 -9.83 8.71 -0.08
C TRP A 60 -9.71 9.81 0.98
N HIS A 61 -9.57 9.47 2.26
CA HIS A 61 -9.31 10.42 3.36
C HIS A 61 -7.94 10.18 4.00
N SER A 62 -7.05 9.46 3.33
CA SER A 62 -5.75 9.08 3.87
C SER A 62 -4.70 8.95 2.78
N THR A 63 -3.46 8.75 3.19
CA THR A 63 -2.39 8.21 2.35
C THR A 63 -2.02 6.81 2.84
N ILE A 64 -1.37 6.04 1.97
CA ILE A 64 -0.81 4.73 2.30
C ILE A 64 0.64 4.92 2.72
N ALA A 65 1.00 4.40 3.88
CA ALA A 65 2.37 4.27 4.33
C ALA A 65 2.77 2.78 4.37
N LEU A 66 3.89 2.47 3.71
CA LEU A 66 4.51 1.15 3.66
C LEU A 66 5.69 1.10 4.64
N SER A 67 5.63 0.17 5.59
CA SER A 67 6.74 -0.11 6.50
C SER A 67 7.80 -1.01 5.87
N LEU A 68 8.98 -1.08 6.48
CA LEU A 68 10.02 -2.05 6.15
C LEU A 68 9.54 -3.50 6.26
N SER A 69 8.64 -3.78 7.21
CA SER A 69 8.06 -5.12 7.39
C SER A 69 7.10 -5.52 6.27
N GLY A 70 6.77 -4.62 5.35
CA GLY A 70 5.82 -4.87 4.25
C GLY A 70 4.37 -4.63 4.61
N THR A 71 4.10 -4.15 5.82
CA THR A 71 2.74 -3.83 6.25
C THR A 71 2.30 -2.47 5.71
N TYR A 72 1.03 -2.35 5.37
CA TYR A 72 0.42 -1.08 5.02
C TYR A 72 -0.25 -0.44 6.22
N SER A 73 -0.31 0.88 6.20
CA SER A 73 -1.13 1.67 7.10
C SER A 73 -1.82 2.82 6.37
N THR A 74 -3.03 3.16 6.81
CA THR A 74 -3.78 4.34 6.33
C THR A 74 -3.62 5.49 7.33
N THR A 75 -2.87 6.51 6.94
CA THR A 75 -2.46 7.64 7.80
C THR A 75 -2.71 8.99 7.11
N HIS A 76 -2.53 10.09 7.83
CA HIS A 76 -2.52 11.42 7.22
C HIS A 76 -1.09 11.78 6.76
N ALA A 77 -0.95 12.43 5.59
CA ALA A 77 0.37 12.75 5.04
C ALA A 77 1.26 13.56 6.00
N MET A 78 0.66 14.42 6.83
CA MET A 78 1.38 15.20 7.84
C MET A 78 2.03 14.33 8.93
N GLU A 79 1.47 13.16 9.24
CA GLU A 79 2.00 12.25 10.28
C GLU A 79 3.27 11.52 9.80
N VAL A 80 3.45 11.38 8.48
CA VAL A 80 4.53 10.57 7.88
C VAL A 80 5.53 11.34 7.04
N ARG A 81 5.26 12.61 6.72
CA ARG A 81 6.13 13.42 5.83
C ARG A 81 7.60 13.50 6.28
N ASP A 82 7.86 13.41 7.59
CA ASP A 82 9.20 13.56 8.16
C ASP A 82 9.90 12.20 8.38
N THR A 83 9.13 11.13 8.51
CA THR A 83 9.62 9.76 8.78
C THR A 83 9.66 8.87 7.54
N HIS A 84 8.95 9.23 6.48
CA HIS A 84 8.82 8.47 5.25
C HIS A 84 9.27 9.28 4.03
N ASN A 85 9.72 8.60 2.99
CA ASN A 85 9.96 9.17 1.68
C ASN A 85 8.69 9.07 0.83
N LEU A 86 8.34 10.15 0.13
CA LEU A 86 7.25 10.14 -0.84
C LEU A 86 7.72 9.44 -2.12
N ILE A 87 7.04 8.37 -2.51
CA ILE A 87 7.34 7.61 -3.72
C ILE A 87 6.43 8.09 -4.85
N LEU A 88 7.02 8.36 -6.01
CA LEU A 88 6.31 8.74 -7.23
C LEU A 88 6.08 7.53 -8.12
N ARG A 89 5.09 7.61 -9.02
CA ARG A 89 4.84 6.57 -10.01
C ARG A 89 5.98 6.47 -11.01
N ASP A 90 6.40 5.24 -11.27
CA ASP A 90 7.35 4.88 -12.31
C ASP A 90 6.64 4.70 -13.67
N ASP A 91 5.95 5.74 -14.13
CA ASP A 91 5.23 5.77 -15.42
C ASP A 91 5.47 7.09 -16.19
N GLY A 92 6.52 7.82 -15.80
CA GLY A 92 6.84 9.16 -16.33
C GLY A 92 5.91 10.29 -15.86
N SER A 93 4.81 10.01 -15.16
CA SER A 93 3.83 11.05 -14.77
C SER A 93 4.22 11.88 -13.54
N LEU A 94 5.28 11.47 -12.80
CA LEU A 94 5.74 12.09 -11.54
C LEU A 94 4.64 12.26 -10.49
N ARG A 95 3.56 11.47 -10.56
CA ARG A 95 2.45 11.57 -9.62
C ARG A 95 2.82 10.92 -8.27
N PRO A 96 2.51 11.57 -7.13
CA PRO A 96 2.60 10.97 -5.80
C PRO A 96 1.84 9.64 -5.75
N PHE A 97 2.47 8.60 -5.19
CA PHE A 97 1.88 7.27 -5.14
C PHE A 97 1.62 6.80 -3.70
N TYR A 98 2.67 6.69 -2.88
CA TYR A 98 2.56 6.29 -1.47
C TYR A 98 3.78 6.77 -0.68
N TYR A 99 3.72 6.68 0.65
CA TYR A 99 4.86 6.93 1.55
C TYR A 99 5.56 5.63 1.91
N ARG A 100 6.90 5.61 1.88
CA ARG A 100 7.72 4.46 2.28
C ARG A 100 8.60 4.84 3.46
N GLU A 101 8.62 4.03 4.51
CA GLU A 101 9.45 4.23 5.68
C GLU A 101 10.92 4.42 5.29
N LYS A 102 11.60 5.42 5.88
CA LYS A 102 13.01 5.69 5.61
C LYS A 102 13.89 4.56 6.15
N SER A 103 14.86 4.12 5.35
CA SER A 103 15.83 3.09 5.73
C SER A 103 16.96 3.03 4.73
N GLU A 104 18.17 2.77 5.22
CA GLU A 104 19.38 2.55 4.41
C GLU A 104 19.25 1.34 3.46
N LEU A 105 18.32 0.40 3.75
CA LEU A 105 18.05 -0.74 2.87
C LEU A 105 17.46 -0.33 1.52
N TRP A 106 16.85 0.85 1.47
CA TRP A 106 16.31 1.43 0.24
C TRP A 106 17.33 2.28 -0.52
N ASP A 107 18.41 2.69 0.13
CA ASP A 107 19.38 3.66 -0.39
C ASP A 107 20.39 2.92 -1.28
N TRP A 108 20.07 2.85 -2.57
CA TRP A 108 20.88 2.19 -3.58
C TRP A 108 21.60 3.28 -4.39
N ALA A 109 22.84 3.01 -4.79
CA ALA A 109 23.67 3.99 -5.52
C ALA A 109 23.05 4.39 -6.88
N ASP A 110 22.25 3.49 -7.46
CA ASP A 110 21.69 3.64 -8.80
C ASP A 110 20.15 3.73 -8.70
N ASP A 111 19.55 4.82 -9.19
CA ASP A 111 18.08 5.03 -9.24
C ASP A 111 17.42 4.26 -10.41
N ILE A 112 17.97 3.09 -10.76
CA ILE A 112 17.47 2.22 -11.83
C ILE A 112 16.63 1.06 -11.30
N VAL A 113 16.46 0.96 -9.97
CA VAL A 113 15.70 -0.11 -9.32
C VAL A 113 14.47 0.46 -8.63
N VAL A 114 13.34 -0.18 -8.87
CA VAL A 114 12.04 0.18 -8.35
C VAL A 114 11.55 -0.91 -7.41
N PHE A 115 11.05 -0.46 -6.27
CA PHE A 115 10.40 -1.29 -5.26
C PHE A 115 8.89 -1.10 -5.38
N GLU A 116 8.21 -2.05 -6.01
CA GLU A 116 6.79 -1.94 -6.30
C GLU A 116 5.95 -2.78 -5.33
N PRO A 117 5.22 -2.15 -4.38
CA PRO A 117 4.26 -2.86 -3.55
C PRO A 117 3.10 -3.38 -4.40
N ARG A 118 2.73 -4.65 -4.19
CA ARG A 118 1.62 -5.34 -4.85
C ARG A 118 0.72 -5.99 -3.81
N TYR A 119 -0.59 -5.87 -4.02
CA TYR A 119 -1.55 -6.52 -3.15
C TYR A 119 -1.53 -8.06 -3.36
N SER A 120 -1.57 -8.90 -2.33
CA SER A 120 -1.54 -8.58 -0.89
C SER A 120 -0.12 -8.59 -0.32
N ASN A 121 0.38 -7.43 0.12
CA ASN A 121 1.66 -7.21 0.83
C ASN A 121 2.92 -7.80 0.17
N ARG A 122 2.89 -8.03 -1.15
CA ARG A 122 4.08 -8.45 -1.89
C ARG A 122 4.91 -7.24 -2.26
N LEU A 123 6.23 -7.38 -2.26
CA LEU A 123 7.15 -6.37 -2.79
C LEU A 123 7.86 -6.93 -4.01
N VAL A 124 7.72 -6.25 -5.15
CA VAL A 124 8.42 -6.61 -6.39
C VAL A 124 9.59 -5.65 -6.58
N VAL A 125 10.80 -6.17 -6.57
CA VAL A 125 12.03 -5.44 -6.92
C VAL A 125 12.27 -5.68 -8.40
N ARG A 126 12.23 -4.60 -9.18
CA ARG A 126 12.36 -4.66 -10.64
C ARG A 126 13.16 -3.48 -11.17
N PRO A 127 13.70 -3.57 -12.40
CA PRO A 127 14.19 -2.39 -13.11
C PRO A 127 13.13 -1.30 -13.27
N LYS A 128 13.60 -0.05 -13.35
CA LYS A 128 12.82 1.13 -13.69
C LYS A 128 12.35 1.06 -15.16
N GLU A 129 11.14 1.56 -15.43
CA GLU A 129 10.64 1.64 -16.80
C GLU A 129 11.51 2.58 -17.66
N GLY A 130 11.72 2.20 -18.93
CA GLY A 130 12.50 3.02 -19.87
C GLY A 130 14.02 2.96 -19.72
N VAL A 131 14.55 2.08 -18.86
CA VAL A 131 15.98 1.77 -18.89
C VAL A 131 16.27 0.88 -20.10
N ASP A 132 16.88 1.47 -21.14
CA ASP A 132 17.12 0.86 -22.45
C ASP A 132 17.85 -0.49 -22.35
N GLY A 133 17.17 -1.56 -22.82
CA GLY A 133 17.66 -2.75 -23.54
C GLY A 133 18.90 -3.53 -23.04
N ARG A 134 19.54 -3.09 -21.97
CA ARG A 134 20.73 -3.68 -21.38
C ARG A 134 20.28 -4.60 -20.26
N GLU A 135 20.91 -5.75 -20.19
CA GLU A 135 20.77 -6.63 -19.03
C GLU A 135 21.23 -5.90 -17.78
N ILE A 136 20.27 -5.61 -16.88
CA ILE A 136 20.58 -5.00 -15.59
C ILE A 136 20.95 -6.13 -14.64
N VAL A 137 22.15 -6.03 -14.08
CA VAL A 137 22.73 -7.00 -13.16
C VAL A 137 22.80 -6.34 -11.79
N LEU A 138 22.31 -7.04 -10.77
CA LEU A 138 22.42 -6.59 -9.39
C LEU A 138 23.87 -6.79 -8.90
N SER A 139 24.44 -5.78 -8.24
CA SER A 139 25.73 -5.90 -7.56
C SER A 139 25.63 -6.80 -6.32
N GLU A 140 26.76 -7.30 -5.81
CA GLU A 140 26.80 -8.08 -4.58
C GLU A 140 26.22 -7.31 -3.37
N GLU A 141 26.47 -6.00 -3.29
CA GLU A 141 25.90 -5.14 -2.25
C GLU A 141 24.37 -5.06 -2.35
N GLN A 142 23.83 -4.91 -3.57
CA GLN A 142 22.38 -4.89 -3.80
C GLN A 142 21.73 -6.23 -3.46
N ILE A 143 22.37 -7.34 -3.81
CA ILE A 143 21.91 -8.69 -3.44
C ILE A 143 21.88 -8.85 -1.91
N GLU A 144 22.89 -8.34 -1.20
CA GLU A 144 22.92 -8.40 0.26
C GLU A 144 21.85 -7.50 0.90
N LYS A 145 21.60 -6.30 0.35
CA LYS A 145 20.46 -5.45 0.76
C LYS A 145 19.12 -6.15 0.53
N ILE A 146 18.95 -6.85 -0.60
CA ILE A 146 17.75 -7.68 -0.86
C ILE A 146 17.60 -8.78 0.18
N ARG A 147 18.69 -9.47 0.55
CA ARG A 147 18.66 -10.51 1.60
C ARG A 147 18.19 -9.93 2.93
N LYS A 148 18.78 -8.81 3.36
CA LYS A 148 18.38 -8.12 4.60
C LYS A 148 16.93 -7.64 4.54
N LEU A 149 16.50 -7.10 3.40
CA LEU A 149 15.13 -6.67 3.19
C LEU A 149 14.15 -7.84 3.31
N ARG A 150 14.46 -9.00 2.72
CA ARG A 150 13.65 -10.22 2.86
C ARG A 150 13.51 -10.70 4.31
N ALA A 151 14.57 -10.59 5.10
CA ALA A 151 14.53 -10.99 6.50
C ALA A 151 13.59 -10.09 7.33
N ILE A 152 13.45 -8.81 6.97
CA ILE A 152 12.61 -7.84 7.69
C ILE A 152 11.19 -7.79 7.13
N HIS A 153 11.02 -7.97 5.83
CA HIS A 153 9.74 -7.85 5.12
C HIS A 153 8.86 -9.09 5.33
N THR A 154 8.37 -9.28 6.55
CA THR A 154 7.65 -10.49 6.98
C THR A 154 6.16 -10.49 6.60
N ALA A 155 5.58 -9.37 6.19
CA ALA A 155 4.16 -9.26 5.85
C ALA A 155 3.78 -9.90 4.50
N GLY A 156 4.77 -10.22 3.67
CA GLY A 156 4.61 -10.87 2.38
C GLY A 156 5.96 -11.01 1.65
N PRO A 157 5.99 -11.72 0.50
CA PRO A 157 7.25 -12.05 -0.16
C PRO A 157 7.90 -10.83 -0.83
N VAL A 158 9.23 -10.84 -0.91
CA VAL A 158 10.03 -9.94 -1.75
C VAL A 158 10.52 -10.71 -2.98
N GLU A 159 9.92 -10.42 -4.13
CA GLU A 159 10.22 -11.02 -5.43
C GLU A 159 11.18 -10.12 -6.21
N VAL A 160 12.20 -10.72 -6.82
CA VAL A 160 13.16 -10.00 -7.68
C VAL A 160 12.89 -10.47 -9.09
N VAL A 161 12.64 -9.54 -10.02
CA VAL A 161 12.27 -9.87 -11.40
C VAL A 161 12.95 -8.94 -12.40
N GLY A 162 13.18 -9.43 -13.62
CA GLY A 162 13.69 -8.61 -14.73
C GLY A 162 15.19 -8.30 -14.68
N PHE A 163 15.92 -8.83 -13.70
CA PHE A 163 17.39 -8.74 -13.64
C PHE A 163 18.04 -9.98 -14.28
N ALA A 164 19.19 -9.82 -14.92
CA ALA A 164 19.87 -10.95 -15.57
C ALA A 164 20.38 -12.01 -14.57
N ASN A 165 20.71 -11.60 -13.34
CA ASN A 165 21.13 -12.49 -12.25
C ASN A 165 20.02 -12.79 -11.23
N THR A 166 18.77 -12.86 -11.69
CA THR A 166 17.60 -13.13 -10.81
C THR A 166 17.78 -14.41 -9.98
N THR A 167 18.35 -15.48 -10.54
CA THR A 167 18.63 -16.72 -9.80
C THR A 167 19.60 -16.56 -8.64
N ALA A 168 20.62 -15.70 -8.75
CA ALA A 168 21.54 -15.40 -7.64
C ALA A 168 20.83 -14.60 -6.53
N ALA A 169 19.94 -13.69 -6.92
CA ALA A 169 19.09 -12.96 -5.99
C ALA A 169 18.00 -13.84 -5.36
N GLU A 170 17.51 -14.86 -6.05
CA GLU A 170 16.54 -15.85 -5.52
C GLU A 170 17.18 -16.89 -4.58
N ALA A 171 18.43 -17.29 -4.85
CA ALA A 171 19.17 -18.28 -4.05
C ALA A 171 19.55 -17.76 -2.64
N ALA A 172 19.47 -16.45 -2.40
CA ALA A 172 19.59 -15.82 -1.08
C ALA A 172 18.35 -16.06 -0.18
N LYS A 173 17.79 -17.28 -0.22
CA LYS A 173 16.61 -17.73 0.54
C LYS A 173 16.97 -18.41 1.87
N TYR A 174 18.24 -18.41 2.26
CA TYR A 174 18.75 -19.13 3.43
C TYR A 174 19.63 -18.22 4.27
#